data_AF-A0A538RN41-F1
#
_entry.id   AF-A0A538RN41-F1
#
_cell.length_a   1.000
_cell.length_b   1.000
_cell.length_c   1.000
_cell.angle_alpha   90.00
_cell.angle_beta   90.00
_cell.angle_gamma   90.00
#
_symmetry.space_group_name_H-M   'P 1'
#
loop_
_entity.id
_entity.type
_entity.pdbx_description
1 polymer ?
#
loop_
_entity_poly.entity_id
_entity_poly.type
_entity_poly.pdbx_seq_one_letter_code
_entity_poly.pdbx_strand_id
1 'polypeptide(L)'
;MSAQTPRQPSPGRDTWYEFLLKKCNPSGFDYGAWLEEQRKAFLESTVKVPRFWYSVPVTAGLLVMIAAYAKLILDHRRSMRVTAEMMSDLYSHDLYSRQVAKEAIEKYNQHIEQCNRAMEAAESSKGKPGWGNSEVESLRAELQRIAGQLEATTQDRNKLQEELRQKSQVVADLSTRLDALSKKVNGPRNSTSGAGEPVSAGANGDSARFVGQINRLQEELYAERQKNKRLKGA
;
A
#
# COMPACT_ATOMS: atom_id res chain seq x y z
N MET A 1 -41.80 -31.54 66.39
CA MET A 1 -41.70 -32.11 65.03
C MET A 1 -41.91 -31.00 64.02
N SER A 2 -40.85 -30.58 63.33
CA SER A 2 -40.93 -29.96 61.99
C SER A 2 -39.51 -29.86 61.45
N ALA A 3 -39.16 -30.83 60.62
CA ALA A 3 -37.88 -30.98 59.97
C ALA A 3 -37.63 -29.83 58.99
N GLN A 4 -36.44 -29.23 59.05
CA GLN A 4 -35.93 -28.36 58.00
C GLN A 4 -35.49 -29.23 56.84
N THR A 5 -36.20 -29.14 55.71
CA THR A 5 -35.82 -29.76 54.46
C THR A 5 -34.52 -29.12 53.94
N PRO A 6 -33.43 -29.89 53.69
CA PRO A 6 -32.26 -29.33 53.04
C PRO A 6 -32.61 -29.00 51.58
N ARG A 7 -32.42 -27.74 51.18
CA ARG A 7 -32.50 -27.33 49.77
C ARG A 7 -31.45 -28.13 48.99
N GLN A 8 -31.91 -29.06 48.16
CA GLN A 8 -31.08 -29.76 47.20
C GLN A 8 -30.42 -28.76 46.23
N PRO A 9 -29.12 -28.91 45.91
CA PRO A 9 -28.49 -28.14 44.85
C PRO A 9 -29.01 -28.61 43.49
N SER A 10 -29.55 -27.68 42.71
CA SER A 10 -30.02 -27.93 41.35
C SER A 10 -28.89 -28.49 40.47
N PRO A 11 -29.09 -29.62 39.75
CA PRO A 11 -28.12 -30.12 38.78
C PRO A 11 -28.28 -29.33 37.47
N GLY A 12 -27.79 -28.10 37.48
CA GLY A 12 -27.77 -27.22 36.32
C GLY A 12 -26.43 -27.30 35.63
N ARG A 13 -26.41 -27.81 34.38
CA ARG A 13 -25.31 -27.76 33.39
C ARG A 13 -24.12 -26.88 33.80
N ASP A 14 -23.02 -27.51 34.23
CA ASP A 14 -21.73 -26.87 34.47
C ASP A 14 -21.38 -25.93 33.31
N THR A 15 -21.15 -24.65 33.59
CA THR A 15 -20.85 -23.68 32.53
C THR A 15 -19.39 -23.82 32.10
N TRP A 16 -19.04 -23.53 30.84
CA TRP A 16 -17.67 -23.76 30.31
C TRP A 16 -16.56 -23.13 31.19
N TYR A 17 -16.82 -21.98 31.80
CA TYR A 17 -15.88 -21.35 32.73
C TYR A 17 -15.73 -22.13 34.04
N GLU A 18 -16.76 -22.80 34.56
CA GLU A 18 -16.66 -23.64 35.76
C GLU A 18 -15.81 -24.88 35.51
N PHE A 19 -15.86 -25.47 34.31
CA PHE A 19 -14.96 -26.56 33.94
C PHE A 19 -13.49 -26.11 33.89
N LEU A 20 -13.22 -24.93 33.34
CA LEU A 20 -11.87 -24.35 33.30
C LEU A 20 -11.37 -23.97 34.70
N LEU A 21 -12.22 -23.35 35.51
CA LEU A 21 -11.91 -23.02 36.90
C LEU A 21 -11.67 -24.27 37.74
N LYS A 22 -12.47 -25.32 37.57
CA LYS A 22 -12.30 -26.60 38.27
C LYS A 22 -11.05 -27.35 37.83
N LYS A 23 -10.59 -27.16 36.58
CA LYS A 23 -9.32 -27.70 36.09
C LYS A 23 -8.10 -26.92 36.61
N CYS A 24 -8.20 -25.60 36.72
CA CYS A 24 -7.15 -24.75 37.28
C CYS A 24 -7.12 -24.76 38.83
N ASN A 25 -8.25 -25.02 39.49
CA ASN A 25 -8.39 -25.04 40.95
C ASN A 25 -9.22 -26.25 41.42
N PRO A 26 -8.69 -27.47 41.27
CA PRO A 26 -9.44 -28.70 41.59
C PRO A 26 -9.75 -28.86 43.08
N SER A 27 -9.00 -28.17 43.96
CA SER A 27 -9.15 -28.25 45.42
C SER A 27 -9.93 -27.09 46.04
N GLY A 28 -10.48 -26.16 45.24
CA GLY A 28 -11.18 -24.98 45.76
C GLY A 28 -10.29 -24.09 46.62
N PHE A 29 -8.99 -24.05 46.33
CA PHE A 29 -8.01 -23.28 47.07
C PHE A 29 -8.22 -21.79 46.79
N ASP A 30 -8.41 -20.99 47.83
CA ASP A 30 -8.61 -19.55 47.69
C ASP A 30 -7.30 -18.87 47.32
N TYR A 31 -6.96 -18.90 46.03
CA TYR A 31 -5.80 -18.21 45.48
C TYR A 31 -5.84 -16.71 45.82
N GLY A 32 -7.02 -16.12 46.00
CA GLY A 32 -7.19 -14.74 46.45
C GLY A 32 -6.62 -14.52 47.85
N ALA A 33 -7.06 -15.31 48.83
CA ALA A 33 -6.57 -15.21 50.21
C ALA A 33 -5.09 -15.58 50.31
N TRP A 34 -4.66 -16.62 49.60
CA TRP A 34 -3.25 -17.02 49.55
C TRP A 34 -2.36 -15.95 48.92
N LEU A 35 -2.78 -15.34 47.81
CA LEU A 35 -2.03 -14.26 47.16
C LEU A 35 -2.01 -13.01 48.05
N GLU A 36 -3.09 -12.72 48.78
CA GLU A 36 -3.14 -11.63 49.75
C GLU A 36 -2.22 -11.86 50.94
N GLU A 37 -2.14 -13.09 51.47
CA GLU A 37 -1.19 -13.48 52.52
C GLU A 37 0.25 -13.35 52.04
N GLN A 38 0.54 -13.85 50.83
CA GLN A 38 1.86 -13.70 50.22
C GLN A 38 2.20 -12.22 49.97
N ARG A 39 1.25 -11.42 49.50
CA ARG A 39 1.43 -9.99 49.29
C ARG A 39 1.67 -9.26 50.61
N LYS A 40 0.96 -9.61 51.69
CA LYS A 40 1.16 -9.01 53.03
C LYS A 40 2.52 -9.38 53.60
N ALA A 41 2.92 -10.66 53.54
CA ALA A 41 4.23 -11.13 53.98
C ALA A 41 5.39 -10.49 53.17
N PHE A 42 5.19 -10.33 51.86
CA PHE A 42 6.14 -9.65 50.99
C PHE A 42 6.22 -8.16 51.31
N LEU A 43 5.08 -7.45 51.42
CA LEU A 43 5.07 -6.02 51.76
C LEU A 43 5.68 -5.75 53.13
N GLU A 44 5.39 -6.59 54.12
CA GLU A 44 5.93 -6.42 55.47
C GLU A 44 7.45 -6.62 55.51
N SER A 45 7.97 -7.63 54.80
CA SER A 45 9.42 -7.89 54.70
C SER A 45 10.15 -6.88 53.79
N THR A 46 9.45 -6.33 52.79
CA THR A 46 10.04 -5.48 51.75
C THR A 46 10.04 -4.00 52.13
N VAL A 47 8.95 -3.50 52.73
CA VAL A 47 8.81 -2.07 53.11
C VAL A 47 9.72 -1.71 54.29
N LYS A 48 10.02 -2.66 55.18
CA LYS A 48 10.86 -2.44 56.36
C LYS A 48 12.36 -2.37 56.07
N VAL A 49 12.81 -2.73 54.86
CA VAL A 49 14.25 -2.75 54.51
C VAL A 49 14.57 -1.61 53.54
N PRO A 50 15.21 -0.51 54.00
CA PRO A 50 15.56 0.64 53.15
C PRO A 50 16.38 0.27 51.90
N ARG A 51 17.20 -0.79 52.00
CA ARG A 51 18.04 -1.30 50.92
C ARG A 51 17.26 -1.79 49.69
N PHE A 52 16.03 -2.28 49.90
CA PHE A 52 15.17 -2.75 48.82
C PHE A 52 14.78 -1.60 47.87
N TRP A 53 14.47 -0.43 48.44
CA TRP A 53 14.12 0.76 47.67
C TRP A 53 15.27 1.29 46.82
N TYR A 54 16.52 1.00 47.18
CA TYR A 54 17.69 1.30 46.35
C TYR A 54 18.00 0.20 45.33
N SER A 55 17.75 -1.08 45.64
CA SER A 55 18.01 -2.18 44.71
C SER A 55 17.01 -2.25 43.55
N VAL A 56 15.75 -1.86 43.77
CA VAL A 56 14.72 -1.85 42.71
C VAL A 56 15.09 -0.93 41.53
N PRO A 57 15.41 0.36 41.72
CA PRO A 57 15.80 1.22 40.60
C PRO A 57 17.14 0.78 39.98
N VAL A 58 18.07 0.24 40.77
CA VAL A 58 19.35 -0.28 40.25
C VAL A 58 19.13 -1.49 39.35
N THR A 59 18.31 -2.45 39.76
CA THR A 59 17.97 -3.63 38.95
C THR A 59 17.14 -3.25 37.72
N ALA A 60 16.18 -2.34 37.85
CA ALA A 60 15.42 -1.79 36.73
C ALA A 60 16.34 -1.07 35.72
N GLY A 61 17.27 -0.24 36.21
CA GLY A 61 18.28 0.42 35.39
C GLY A 61 19.18 -0.57 34.67
N LEU A 62 19.64 -1.62 35.36
CA LEU A 62 20.43 -2.69 34.76
C LEU A 62 19.66 -3.41 33.63
N LEU A 63 18.38 -3.73 33.85
CA LEU A 63 17.54 -4.34 32.82
C LEU A 63 17.33 -3.43 31.61
N VAL A 64 17.11 -2.12 31.84
CA VAL A 64 17.02 -1.13 30.76
C VAL A 64 18.32 -1.04 29.97
N MET A 65 19.48 -1.04 30.65
CA MET A 65 20.78 -1.03 29.99
C MET A 65 21.03 -2.29 29.15
N ILE A 66 20.66 -3.48 29.67
CA ILE A 66 20.74 -4.74 28.92
C ILE A 66 19.83 -4.68 27.69
N ALA A 67 18.60 -4.19 27.84
CA ALA A 67 17.65 -4.06 26.74
C ALA A 67 18.14 -3.04 25.68
N ALA A 68 18.75 -1.94 26.10
CA ALA A 68 19.36 -0.95 25.21
C ALA A 68 20.56 -1.54 24.45
N TYR A 69 21.41 -2.31 25.13
CA TYR A 69 22.53 -2.99 24.49
C TYR A 69 22.07 -4.06 23.48
N ALA A 70 21.06 -4.84 23.84
CA ALA A 70 20.43 -5.80 22.93
C ALA A 70 19.81 -5.10 21.71
N LYS A 71 19.13 -3.95 21.91
CA LYS A 71 18.62 -3.10 20.82
C LYS A 71 19.76 -2.67 19.90
N LEU A 72 20.87 -2.15 20.43
CA LEU A 72 22.01 -1.71 19.63
C LEU A 72 22.61 -2.85 18.80
N ILE A 73 22.77 -4.04 19.38
CA ILE A 73 23.27 -5.22 18.64
C ILE A 73 22.30 -5.60 17.52
N LEU A 74 21.01 -5.63 17.81
CA LEU A 74 19.99 -5.97 16.81
C LEU A 74 19.95 -4.93 15.69
N ASP A 75 20.08 -3.65 16.03
CA ASP A 75 20.07 -2.56 15.07
C ASP A 75 21.30 -2.62 14.17
N HIS A 76 22.49 -2.84 14.74
CA HIS A 76 23.71 -3.04 13.97
C HIS A 76 23.64 -4.28 13.05
N ARG A 77 23.02 -5.37 13.50
CA ARG A 77 22.78 -6.55 12.65
C ARG A 77 21.74 -6.31 11.55
N ARG A 78 20.81 -5.38 11.76
CA ARG A 78 19.85 -4.96 10.73
C ARG A 78 20.53 -4.05 9.72
N SER A 79 21.31 -3.07 10.18
CA SER A 79 22.06 -2.17 9.29
C SER A 79 23.00 -2.95 8.38
N MET A 80 23.75 -3.92 8.92
CA MET A 80 24.66 -4.75 8.12
C MET A 80 23.94 -5.55 7.02
N ARG A 81 22.73 -6.06 7.28
CA ARG A 81 21.93 -6.77 6.26
C ARG A 81 21.47 -5.83 5.15
N VAL A 82 20.95 -4.65 5.53
CA VAL A 82 20.53 -3.62 4.57
C VAL A 82 21.71 -3.12 3.74
N THR A 83 22.87 -2.90 4.37
CA THR A 83 24.08 -2.46 3.65
C THR A 83 24.57 -3.53 2.67
N ALA A 84 24.49 -4.82 3.01
CA ALA A 84 24.86 -5.89 2.10
C ALA A 84 23.95 -5.94 0.86
N GLU A 85 22.64 -5.79 1.05
CA GLU A 85 21.66 -5.72 -0.05
C GLU A 85 21.94 -4.50 -0.94
N MET A 86 22.12 -3.32 -0.35
CA MET A 86 22.47 -2.09 -1.08
C MET A 86 23.78 -2.22 -1.86
N MET A 87 24.78 -2.88 -1.30
CA MET A 87 26.08 -3.07 -1.96
C MET A 87 25.95 -4.00 -3.19
N SER A 88 25.08 -5.02 -3.12
CA SER A 88 24.82 -5.89 -4.26
C SER A 88 24.09 -5.17 -5.40
N ASP A 89 23.12 -4.30 -5.06
CA ASP A 89 22.39 -3.50 -6.02
C ASP A 89 23.33 -2.49 -6.71
N LEU A 90 24.14 -1.76 -5.93
CA LEU A 90 25.13 -0.82 -6.45
C LEU A 90 26.15 -1.51 -7.38
N TYR A 91 26.60 -2.71 -7.02
CA TYR A 91 27.53 -3.48 -7.87
C TYR A 91 26.89 -3.85 -9.20
N SER A 92 25.64 -4.30 -9.19
CA SER A 92 24.92 -4.64 -10.42
C SER A 92 24.74 -3.41 -11.33
N HIS A 93 24.47 -2.25 -10.74
CA HIS A 93 24.35 -1.00 -11.47
C HIS A 93 25.69 -0.53 -12.06
N ASP A 94 26.81 -0.67 -11.34
CA ASP A 94 28.13 -0.35 -11.89
C ASP A 94 28.49 -1.26 -13.09
N LEU A 95 28.18 -2.55 -13.00
CA LEU A 95 28.38 -3.46 -14.13
C LEU A 95 27.52 -3.06 -15.33
N TYR A 96 26.24 -2.75 -15.11
CA TYR A 96 25.34 -2.30 -16.16
C TYR A 96 25.81 -1.00 -16.81
N SER A 97 26.22 0.00 -16.02
CA SER A 97 26.69 1.29 -16.54
C SER A 97 27.94 1.13 -17.42
N ARG A 98 28.87 0.25 -17.03
CA ARG A 98 30.05 -0.08 -17.82
C ARG A 98 29.70 -0.78 -19.12
N GLN A 99 28.73 -1.69 -19.11
CA GLN A 99 28.26 -2.37 -20.32
C GLN A 99 27.64 -1.37 -21.30
N VAL A 100 26.75 -0.51 -20.81
CA VAL A 100 26.13 0.55 -21.62
C VAL A 100 27.18 1.51 -22.18
N ALA A 101 28.19 1.90 -21.38
CA ALA A 101 29.29 2.74 -21.85
C ALA A 101 30.10 2.07 -22.97
N LYS A 102 30.41 0.78 -22.84
CA LYS A 102 31.09 0.01 -23.89
C LYS A 102 30.28 -0.08 -25.16
N GLU A 103 28.98 -0.37 -25.04
CA GLU A 103 28.08 -0.47 -26.20
C GLU A 103 27.96 0.89 -26.92
N ALA A 104 27.89 2.00 -26.17
CA ALA A 104 27.88 3.34 -26.75
C ALA A 104 29.18 3.66 -27.50
N ILE A 105 30.34 3.30 -26.92
CA ILE A 105 31.65 3.46 -27.58
C ILE A 105 31.71 2.61 -28.85
N GLU A 106 31.24 1.38 -28.81
CA GLU A 106 31.24 0.48 -29.97
C GLU A 106 30.35 1.03 -31.09
N LYS A 107 29.14 1.49 -30.77
CA LYS A 107 28.26 2.17 -31.74
C LYS A 107 28.91 3.40 -32.35
N TYR A 108 29.60 4.19 -31.53
CA TYR A 108 30.31 5.38 -32.01
C TYR A 108 31.45 4.99 -32.96
N ASN A 109 32.27 4.00 -32.60
CA ASN A 109 33.35 3.50 -33.44
C ASN A 109 32.83 2.91 -34.76
N GLN A 110 31.76 2.11 -34.72
CA GLN A 110 31.11 1.58 -35.92
C GLN A 110 30.61 2.71 -36.84
N HIS A 111 30.04 3.77 -36.28
CA HIS A 111 29.60 4.92 -37.06
C HIS A 111 30.78 5.67 -37.69
N ILE A 112 31.89 5.86 -36.95
CA ILE A 112 33.12 6.45 -37.48
C ILE A 112 33.71 5.58 -38.60
N GLU A 113 33.74 4.26 -38.45
CA GLU A 113 34.19 3.33 -39.50
C GLU A 113 33.31 3.40 -40.75
N GLN A 114 31.99 3.54 -40.59
CA GLN A 114 31.08 3.73 -41.73
C GLN A 114 31.32 5.06 -42.43
N CYS A 115 31.51 6.15 -41.69
CA CYS A 115 31.88 7.45 -42.26
C CYS A 115 33.22 7.38 -42.99
N ASN A 116 34.24 6.77 -42.39
CA ASN A 116 35.56 6.61 -43.00
C ASN A 116 35.45 5.78 -44.29
N ARG A 117 34.71 4.68 -44.26
CA ARG A 117 34.48 3.84 -45.44
C ARG A 117 33.71 4.57 -46.54
N ALA A 118 32.71 5.38 -46.20
CA ALA A 118 31.98 6.20 -47.17
C ALA A 118 32.89 7.28 -47.80
N MET A 119 33.79 7.87 -47.00
CA MET A 119 34.77 8.84 -47.47
C MET A 119 35.82 8.16 -48.37
N GLU A 120 36.35 7.00 -47.99
CA GLU A 120 37.24 6.19 -48.83
C GLU A 120 36.56 5.73 -50.13
N ALA A 121 35.26 5.38 -50.07
CA ALA A 121 34.47 5.07 -51.26
C ALA A 121 34.29 6.29 -52.16
N ALA A 122 34.09 7.48 -51.60
CA ALA A 122 33.99 8.74 -52.35
C ALA A 122 35.34 9.17 -52.97
N GLU A 123 36.45 8.95 -52.26
CA GLU A 123 37.80 9.24 -52.74
C GLU A 123 38.29 8.22 -53.76
N SER A 124 37.95 6.94 -53.60
CA SER A 124 38.17 5.92 -54.62
C SER A 124 37.22 6.08 -55.82
N SER A 125 36.03 6.65 -55.62
CA SER A 125 35.09 7.03 -56.68
C SER A 125 35.36 8.42 -57.27
N LYS A 126 36.53 9.03 -57.05
CA LYS A 126 36.95 10.30 -57.67
C LYS A 126 37.08 10.24 -59.21
N GLY A 127 36.52 9.20 -59.84
CA GLY A 127 36.23 9.08 -61.26
C GLY A 127 34.75 8.91 -61.64
N LYS A 128 33.75 9.06 -60.75
CA LYS A 128 32.33 8.92 -61.13
C LYS A 128 31.42 9.97 -60.46
N PRO A 129 30.91 10.96 -61.21
CA PRO A 129 29.94 11.92 -60.70
C PRO A 129 28.55 11.28 -60.72
N GLY A 130 27.88 11.16 -59.58
CA GLY A 130 26.45 10.84 -59.59
C GLY A 130 25.81 10.20 -58.35
N TRP A 131 26.56 9.79 -57.32
CA TRP A 131 25.98 8.98 -56.23
C TRP A 131 25.66 9.73 -54.93
N GLY A 132 26.16 10.95 -54.72
CA GLY A 132 26.00 11.65 -53.44
C GLY A 132 24.67 12.39 -53.22
N ASN A 133 23.95 12.79 -54.27
CA ASN A 133 22.82 13.71 -54.10
C ASN A 133 21.47 13.00 -53.90
N SER A 134 21.20 11.91 -54.62
CA SER A 134 19.89 11.23 -54.55
C SER A 134 19.69 10.45 -53.25
N GLU A 135 20.75 9.83 -52.72
CA GLU A 135 20.68 9.07 -51.47
C GLU A 135 20.55 10.01 -50.27
N VAL A 136 21.29 11.12 -50.27
CA VAL A 136 21.18 12.18 -49.26
C VAL A 136 19.80 12.86 -49.30
N GLU A 137 19.23 13.10 -50.47
CA GLU A 137 17.86 13.61 -50.59
C GLU A 137 16.82 12.60 -50.08
N SER A 138 17.01 11.30 -50.33
CA SER A 138 16.11 10.25 -49.82
C SER A 138 16.17 10.13 -48.29
N LEU A 139 17.36 10.16 -47.70
CA LEU A 139 17.59 10.16 -46.25
C LEU A 139 17.00 11.42 -45.59
N ARG A 140 17.11 12.57 -46.25
CA ARG A 140 16.52 13.83 -45.78
C ARG A 140 14.98 13.78 -45.80
N ALA A 141 14.40 13.16 -46.82
CA ALA A 141 12.96 12.96 -46.92
C ALA A 141 12.45 11.99 -45.84
N GLU A 142 13.20 10.92 -45.55
CA GLU A 142 12.88 9.99 -44.46
C GLU A 142 13.01 10.63 -43.08
N LEU A 143 14.07 11.42 -42.82
CA LEU A 143 14.22 12.19 -41.59
C LEU A 143 13.06 13.16 -41.38
N GLN A 144 12.62 13.85 -42.44
CA GLN A 144 11.49 14.77 -42.36
C GLN A 144 10.16 14.04 -42.10
N ARG A 145 9.99 12.83 -42.67
CA ARG A 145 8.85 11.96 -42.39
C ARG A 145 8.84 11.46 -40.94
N ILE A 146 9.99 11.02 -40.43
CA ILE A 146 10.13 10.54 -39.04
C ILE A 146 9.93 11.70 -38.06
N ALA A 147 10.46 12.89 -38.35
CA ALA A 147 10.24 14.08 -37.54
C ALA A 147 8.73 14.42 -37.46
N GLY A 148 8.01 14.36 -38.59
CA GLY A 148 6.55 14.54 -38.60
C GLY A 148 5.79 13.48 -37.79
N GLN A 149 6.24 12.21 -37.83
CA GLN A 149 5.66 11.15 -37.00
C GLN A 149 5.94 11.35 -35.51
N LEU A 150 7.12 11.84 -35.15
CA LEU A 150 7.49 12.13 -33.77
C LEU A 150 6.68 13.31 -33.23
N GLU A 151 6.45 14.34 -34.04
CA GLU A 151 5.60 15.47 -33.67
C GLU A 151 4.14 15.05 -33.49
N ALA A 152 3.59 14.24 -34.42
CA ALA A 152 2.24 13.70 -34.31
C ALA A 152 2.06 12.85 -33.05
N THR A 153 2.99 11.94 -32.77
CA THR A 153 2.95 11.11 -31.55
C THR A 153 3.12 11.92 -30.28
N THR A 154 3.91 13.00 -30.31
CA THR A 154 4.05 13.94 -29.19
C THR A 154 2.75 14.70 -28.94
N GLN A 155 2.08 15.18 -29.99
CA GLN A 155 0.77 15.82 -29.88
C GLN A 155 -0.28 14.87 -29.30
N ASP A 156 -0.31 13.61 -29.73
CA ASP A 156 -1.24 12.62 -29.22
C ASP A 156 -0.96 12.27 -27.76
N ARG A 157 0.31 12.17 -27.37
CA ARG A 157 0.69 12.00 -25.96
C ARG A 157 0.20 13.18 -25.11
N ASN A 158 0.36 14.41 -25.58
CA ASN A 158 -0.10 15.60 -24.86
C ASN A 158 -1.63 15.64 -24.72
N LYS A 159 -2.37 15.25 -25.77
CA LYS A 159 -3.85 15.12 -25.71
C LYS A 159 -4.27 14.07 -24.68
N LEU A 160 -3.67 12.89 -24.73
CA LEU A 160 -3.95 11.80 -23.78
C LEU A 160 -3.63 12.22 -22.34
N GLN A 161 -2.57 12.99 -22.12
CA GLN A 161 -2.22 13.51 -20.81
C GLN A 161 -3.26 14.50 -20.29
N GLU A 162 -3.80 15.38 -21.15
CA GLU A 162 -4.88 16.30 -20.76
C GLU A 162 -6.21 15.56 -20.50
N GLU A 163 -6.55 14.55 -21.30
CA GLU A 163 -7.72 13.69 -21.02
C GLU A 163 -7.58 12.97 -19.68
N LEU A 164 -6.37 12.50 -19.34
CA LEU A 164 -6.10 11.84 -18.08
C LEU A 164 -6.22 12.83 -16.92
N ARG A 165 -5.75 14.07 -17.09
CA ARG A 165 -5.92 15.16 -16.11
C ARG A 165 -7.38 15.52 -15.90
N GLN A 166 -8.17 15.59 -16.95
CA GLN A 166 -9.62 15.83 -16.85
C GLN A 166 -10.32 14.68 -16.13
N LYS A 167 -10.00 13.44 -16.48
CA LYS A 167 -10.55 12.25 -15.81
C LYS A 167 -10.18 12.20 -14.33
N SER A 168 -8.95 12.57 -13.96
CA SER A 168 -8.54 12.58 -12.55
C SER A 168 -9.26 13.66 -11.75
N GLN A 169 -9.51 14.83 -12.35
CA GLN A 169 -10.33 15.88 -11.71
C GLN A 169 -11.79 15.42 -11.51
N VAL A 170 -12.38 14.77 -12.51
CA VAL A 170 -13.75 14.22 -12.39
C VAL A 170 -13.80 13.14 -11.32
N VAL A 171 -12.80 12.25 -11.26
CA VAL A 171 -12.72 11.22 -10.21
C VAL A 171 -12.57 11.86 -8.83
N ALA A 172 -11.76 12.91 -8.69
CA ALA A 172 -11.62 13.64 -7.44
C ALA A 172 -12.94 14.31 -7.02
N ASP A 173 -13.66 14.97 -7.94
CA ASP A 173 -14.97 15.57 -7.67
C ASP A 173 -16.03 14.51 -7.32
N LEU A 174 -16.03 13.37 -8.00
CA LEU A 174 -16.90 12.26 -7.65
C LEU A 174 -16.56 11.68 -6.27
N SER A 175 -15.27 11.61 -5.91
CA SER A 175 -14.84 11.16 -4.58
C SER A 175 -15.29 12.11 -3.48
N THR A 176 -15.16 13.43 -3.67
CA THR A 176 -15.61 14.41 -2.66
C THR A 176 -17.13 14.39 -2.49
N ARG A 177 -17.88 14.23 -3.58
CA ARG A 177 -19.34 14.03 -3.54
C ARG A 177 -19.72 12.73 -2.83
N LEU A 178 -18.99 11.65 -3.10
CA LEU A 178 -19.19 10.35 -2.43
C LEU A 178 -18.89 10.46 -0.92
N ASP A 179 -17.81 11.13 -0.53
CA ASP A 179 -17.47 11.37 0.87
C ASP A 179 -18.50 12.25 1.57
N ALA A 180 -19.01 13.29 0.90
CA ALA A 180 -20.09 14.13 1.42
C ALA A 180 -21.40 13.36 1.60
N LEU A 181 -21.76 12.50 0.63
CA LEU A 181 -22.91 11.60 0.72
C LEU A 181 -22.71 10.56 1.82
N SER A 182 -21.54 9.95 1.91
CA SER A 182 -21.17 9.00 2.96
C SER A 182 -21.27 9.65 4.33
N LYS A 183 -20.76 10.86 4.51
CA LYS A 183 -20.87 11.62 5.77
C LYS A 183 -22.30 12.01 6.11
N LYS A 184 -23.16 12.27 5.12
CA LYS A 184 -24.60 12.51 5.32
C LYS A 184 -25.37 11.24 5.71
N VAL A 185 -24.95 10.08 5.19
CA VAL A 185 -25.56 8.77 5.47
C VAL A 185 -25.06 8.15 6.78
N ASN A 186 -23.77 8.32 7.10
CA ASN A 186 -23.11 7.78 8.31
C ASN A 186 -22.95 8.81 9.45
N GLY A 187 -23.39 10.05 9.26
CA GLY A 187 -23.39 11.05 10.32
C GLY A 187 -24.29 10.63 11.48
N PRO A 188 -23.90 10.87 12.75
CA PRO A 188 -24.70 10.47 13.90
C PRO A 188 -26.07 11.17 13.83
N ARG A 189 -27.14 10.36 13.86
CA ARG A 189 -28.51 10.82 14.12
C ARG A 189 -28.59 11.29 15.57
N ASN A 190 -27.95 12.43 15.87
CA ASN A 190 -28.16 13.11 17.12
C ASN A 190 -29.33 14.08 16.94
N SER A 191 -30.48 13.63 17.43
CA SER A 191 -31.48 14.48 18.04
C SER A 191 -30.83 15.67 18.76
N THR A 192 -31.18 16.90 18.39
CA THR A 192 -31.98 17.82 19.21
C THR A 192 -32.00 19.23 18.57
N SER A 193 -33.20 19.82 18.55
CA SER A 193 -33.55 21.25 18.47
C SER A 193 -33.19 22.07 17.23
N GLY A 194 -34.23 22.45 16.47
CA GLY A 194 -34.24 23.57 15.54
C GLY A 194 -35.53 23.56 14.75
N ALA A 195 -36.49 24.38 15.17
CA ALA A 195 -37.87 24.38 14.72
C ALA A 195 -38.06 24.78 13.25
N GLY A 196 -39.07 24.16 12.61
CA GLY A 196 -39.91 24.77 11.57
C GLY A 196 -39.43 24.64 10.13
N GLU A 197 -39.88 23.59 9.42
CA GLU A 197 -40.69 23.71 8.19
C GLU A 197 -41.11 22.33 7.65
N PRO A 198 -42.32 22.19 7.08
CA PRO A 198 -42.87 20.89 6.71
C PRO A 198 -42.45 20.48 5.31
N VAL A 199 -41.75 19.36 5.16
CA VAL A 199 -41.59 18.68 3.86
C VAL A 199 -42.06 17.24 3.96
N SER A 200 -43.34 17.05 3.69
CA SER A 200 -43.91 15.82 3.12
C SER A 200 -44.34 16.23 1.70
N ALA A 201 -43.86 15.68 0.59
CA ALA A 201 -44.02 14.29 0.17
C ALA A 201 -43.15 13.99 -1.08
N GLY A 202 -41.82 14.10 -0.99
CA GLY A 202 -40.91 13.87 -2.14
C GLY A 202 -40.14 12.54 -2.15
N ALA A 203 -39.99 11.88 -0.99
CA ALA A 203 -39.01 10.80 -0.81
C ALA A 203 -39.28 9.51 -1.63
N ASN A 204 -40.54 9.25 -1.99
CA ASN A 204 -40.91 8.07 -2.79
C ASN A 204 -40.61 8.24 -4.29
N GLY A 205 -40.68 9.47 -4.82
CA GLY A 205 -40.39 9.75 -6.22
C GLY A 205 -38.88 9.70 -6.54
N ASP A 206 -38.05 10.19 -5.62
CA ASP A 206 -36.60 10.17 -5.79
C ASP A 206 -36.05 8.74 -5.69
N SER A 207 -36.55 7.93 -4.75
CA SER A 207 -36.15 6.51 -4.64
C SER A 207 -36.49 5.72 -5.91
N ALA A 208 -37.65 5.94 -6.52
CA ALA A 208 -38.04 5.29 -7.77
C ALA A 208 -37.15 5.73 -8.95
N ARG A 209 -36.73 7.01 -8.99
CA ARG A 209 -35.80 7.53 -10.00
C ARG A 209 -34.40 6.92 -9.86
N PHE A 210 -33.90 6.76 -8.64
CA PHE A 210 -32.63 6.09 -8.39
C PHE A 210 -32.66 4.61 -8.82
N VAL A 211 -33.75 3.90 -8.52
CA VAL A 211 -33.92 2.51 -8.95
C VAL A 211 -33.95 2.39 -10.49
N GLY A 212 -34.65 3.30 -11.17
CA GLY A 212 -34.66 3.36 -12.63
C GLY A 212 -33.27 3.63 -13.23
N GLN A 213 -32.49 4.53 -12.61
CA GLN A 213 -31.13 4.84 -13.04
C GLN A 213 -30.17 3.67 -12.80
N ILE A 214 -30.31 2.95 -11.69
CA ILE A 214 -29.51 1.75 -11.39
C ILE A 214 -29.78 0.66 -12.43
N ASN A 215 -31.04 0.39 -12.76
CA ASN A 215 -31.39 -0.62 -13.77
C ASN A 215 -30.80 -0.25 -15.15
N ARG A 216 -30.88 1.03 -15.54
CA ARG A 216 -30.30 1.51 -16.80
C ARG A 216 -28.77 1.36 -16.83
N LEU A 217 -28.09 1.70 -15.74
CA LEU A 217 -26.63 1.55 -15.65
C LEU A 217 -26.19 0.08 -15.66
N GLN A 218 -26.98 -0.82 -15.08
CA GLN A 218 -26.72 -2.26 -15.16
C GLN A 218 -26.84 -2.76 -16.61
N GLU A 219 -27.86 -2.32 -17.33
CA GLU A 219 -28.08 -2.71 -18.73
C GLU A 219 -26.96 -2.20 -19.65
N GLU A 220 -26.52 -0.94 -19.46
CA GLU A 220 -25.39 -0.37 -20.18
C GLU A 220 -24.07 -1.13 -19.90
N LEU A 221 -23.81 -1.50 -18.65
CA LEU A 221 -22.63 -2.30 -18.28
C LEU A 221 -22.65 -3.70 -18.90
N TYR A 222 -23.81 -4.34 -18.97
CA TYR A 222 -23.95 -5.65 -19.62
C TYR A 222 -23.70 -5.56 -21.13
N ALA A 223 -24.24 -4.53 -21.79
CA ALA A 223 -24.04 -4.28 -23.21
C ALA A 223 -22.56 -3.97 -23.54
N GLU A 224 -21.90 -3.15 -22.72
CA GLU A 224 -20.46 -2.85 -22.79
C GLU A 224 -19.61 -4.12 -22.65
N ARG A 225 -19.90 -4.97 -21.65
CA ARG A 225 -19.19 -6.24 -21.45
C ARG A 225 -19.36 -7.21 -22.61
N GLN A 226 -20.54 -7.26 -23.23
CA GLN A 226 -20.77 -8.07 -24.43
C GLN A 226 -20.00 -7.54 -25.64
N LYS A 227 -19.97 -6.22 -25.85
CA LYS A 227 -19.15 -5.61 -26.91
C LYS A 227 -17.66 -5.87 -26.69
N ASN A 228 -17.17 -5.73 -25.46
CA ASN A 228 -15.76 -5.98 -25.12
C ASN A 228 -15.39 -7.46 -25.31
N LYS A 229 -16.29 -8.40 -24.97
CA LYS A 229 -16.11 -9.83 -25.27
C LYS A 229 -16.06 -10.12 -26.77
N ARG A 230 -16.91 -9.47 -27.57
CA ARG A 230 -16.89 -9.62 -29.05
C ARG A 230 -15.60 -9.08 -29.67
N LEU A 231 -15.13 -7.92 -29.19
CA LEU A 231 -13.89 -7.30 -29.67
C LEU A 231 -12.61 -8.04 -29.23
N LYS A 232 -12.64 -8.74 -28.09
CA LYS A 232 -11.52 -9.56 -27.61
C LYS A 232 -11.51 -10.99 -28.14
N GLY A 233 -12.58 -11.41 -28.82
CA GLY A 233 -12.73 -12.74 -29.41
C GLY A 233 -12.52 -12.80 -30.93
N ALA A 234 -12.13 -11.68 -31.54
CA ALA A 234 -11.69 -11.55 -32.93
C ALA A 234 -10.19 -11.20 -32.94
#